data_AF-A0A9X3HUB8-F1
#
_entry.id   AF-A0A9X3HUB8-F1
#
_cell.length_a   1.000
_cell.length_b   1.000
_cell.length_c   1.000
_cell.angle_alpha   90.00
_cell.angle_beta   90.00
_cell.angle_gamma   90.00
#
_symmetry.space_group_name_H-M   'P 1'
#
loop_
_entity.id
_entity.type
_entity.pdbx_description
1 polymer ?
#
loop_
_entity_poly.entity_id
_entity_poly.type
_entity_poly.pdbx_seq_one_letter_code
_entity_poly.pdbx_strand_id
1 'polypeptide(L)'
;MTNETAQQLSRVDLNLLVTLDVLLREKNVTRAAETLHLSQSALSRALKRLRTTFDDPLFTRVASGLVPTPKALQLETQLRNVLPSLRTIFSEQSFIPKECKLTFSISLPTFISSALMPSLMRQLSCDAPLVNIVEQPAKANPFTAIDQGQIDFAFHYSASNTKRFISQEIGTIFPQLFDRDEHPLLTSTSLKVEQILEYPLIGMVVEQDR
;
A
#
# COMPACT_ATOMS: atom_id res chain seq x y z
N MET A 1 -8.13 22.07 13.07
CA MET A 1 -7.40 21.51 14.23
C MET A 1 -7.96 22.14 15.49
N THR A 2 -8.32 21.35 16.50
CA THR A 2 -8.75 21.90 17.80
C THR A 2 -7.52 22.36 18.58
N ASN A 3 -7.70 23.34 19.47
CA ASN A 3 -6.62 23.87 20.31
C ASN A 3 -5.91 22.77 21.13
N GLU A 4 -6.64 21.73 21.51
CA GLU A 4 -6.10 20.57 22.24
C GLU A 4 -5.07 19.77 21.42
N THR A 5 -5.30 19.57 20.12
CA THR A 5 -4.38 18.83 19.25
C THR A 5 -3.04 19.55 19.15
N ALA A 6 -3.05 20.88 18.96
CA ALA A 6 -1.82 21.67 18.90
C ALA A 6 -1.05 21.63 20.23
N GLN A 7 -1.76 21.67 21.36
CA GLN A 7 -1.16 21.63 22.69
C GLN A 7 -0.57 20.25 23.04
N GLN A 8 -1.20 19.15 22.59
CA GLN A 8 -0.66 17.81 22.73
C GLN A 8 0.58 17.59 21.83
N LEU A 9 0.51 17.96 20.55
CA LEU A 9 1.62 17.77 19.60
C LEU A 9 2.83 18.65 19.88
N SER A 10 2.66 19.86 20.40
CA SER A 10 3.78 20.74 20.78
C SER A 10 4.69 20.17 21.87
N ARG A 11 4.20 19.19 22.65
CA ARG A 11 4.98 18.50 23.70
C ARG A 11 5.70 17.25 23.18
N VAL A 12 5.39 16.81 21.96
CA VAL A 12 5.97 15.62 21.36
C VAL A 12 7.17 16.03 20.50
N ASP A 13 8.33 15.48 20.84
CA ASP A 13 9.54 15.64 20.03
C ASP A 13 9.46 14.70 18.82
N LEU A 14 9.20 15.27 17.65
CA LEU A 14 9.03 14.52 16.39
C LEU A 14 10.28 13.69 16.04
N ASN A 15 11.48 14.08 16.49
CA ASN A 15 12.69 13.30 16.26
C ASN A 15 12.66 11.96 17.02
N LEU A 16 11.89 11.86 18.10
CA LEU A 16 11.69 10.59 18.80
C LEU A 16 10.92 9.59 17.93
N LEU A 17 9.99 10.05 17.09
CA LEU A 17 9.24 9.16 16.18
C LEU A 17 10.16 8.53 15.12
N VAL A 18 11.08 9.32 14.57
CA VAL A 18 12.14 8.82 13.66
C VAL A 18 13.04 7.82 14.39
N THR A 19 13.42 8.13 15.63
CA THR A 19 14.24 7.23 16.46
C THR A 19 13.54 5.89 16.71
N LEU A 20 12.23 5.92 16.98
CA LEU A 20 11.42 4.72 17.20
C LEU A 20 11.34 3.84 15.94
N ASP A 21 11.10 4.43 14.76
CA ASP A 21 11.08 3.72 13.48
C ASP A 21 12.42 3.02 13.18
N VAL A 22 13.55 3.69 13.42
CA VAL A 22 14.88 3.06 13.24
C VAL A 22 15.11 1.92 14.24
N LEU A 23 14.73 2.08 15.51
CA LEU A 23 14.84 1.02 16.52
C LEU A 23 13.98 -0.21 16.19
N LEU A 24 12.78 -0.01 15.64
CA LEU A 24 11.88 -1.07 15.20
C LEU A 24 12.48 -1.88 14.03
N ARG A 25 13.14 -1.21 13.09
CA ARG A 25 13.81 -1.85 11.94
C ARG A 25 15.08 -2.59 12.35
N GLU A 26 15.99 -1.90 13.04
CA GLU A 26 17.32 -2.44 13.36
C GLU A 26 17.29 -3.49 14.47
N LYS A 27 16.33 -3.38 15.41
CA LYS A 27 16.21 -4.24 16.60
C LYS A 27 17.52 -4.36 17.39
N ASN A 28 18.40 -3.36 17.26
CA ASN A 28 19.73 -3.31 17.85
C ASN A 28 20.09 -1.85 18.13
N VAL A 29 20.41 -1.54 19.39
CA VAL A 29 20.72 -0.17 19.82
C VAL A 29 21.98 0.36 19.15
N THR A 30 23.02 -0.46 18.99
CA THR A 30 24.27 -0.03 18.38
C THR A 30 24.09 0.32 16.92
N ARG A 31 23.44 -0.56 16.14
CA ARG A 31 23.15 -0.30 14.72
C ARG A 31 22.21 0.89 14.54
N ALA A 32 21.17 0.99 15.35
CA ALA A 32 20.28 2.15 15.32
C ALA A 32 21.01 3.47 15.62
N ALA A 33 22.00 3.45 16.53
CA ALA A 33 22.80 4.64 16.84
C ALA A 33 23.68 5.04 15.65
N GLU A 34 24.30 4.05 14.98
CA GLU A 34 25.07 4.26 13.76
C GLU A 34 24.21 4.84 12.63
N THR A 35 23.03 4.24 12.37
CA THR A 35 22.07 4.69 11.35
C THR A 35 21.58 6.12 11.58
N LEU A 36 21.41 6.53 12.84
CA LEU A 36 20.98 7.88 13.21
C LEU A 36 22.15 8.86 13.39
N HIS A 37 23.40 8.42 13.20
CA HIS A 37 24.61 9.19 13.51
C HIS A 37 24.62 9.75 14.95
N LEU A 38 24.15 8.97 15.90
CA LEU A 38 24.09 9.30 17.32
C LEU A 38 25.08 8.47 18.13
N SER A 39 25.48 8.98 19.29
CA SER A 39 26.14 8.13 20.29
C SER A 39 25.12 7.17 20.93
N GLN A 40 25.59 6.00 21.39
CA GLN A 40 24.73 5.05 22.11
C GLN A 40 24.09 5.66 23.37
N SER A 41 24.76 6.61 24.03
CA SER A 41 24.23 7.33 25.19
C SER A 41 23.11 8.30 24.80
N ALA A 42 23.23 9.00 23.66
CA ALA A 42 22.16 9.83 23.10
C ALA A 42 20.94 8.98 22.71
N LEU A 43 21.17 7.85 22.02
CA LEU A 43 20.09 6.94 21.65
C LEU A 43 19.39 6.33 22.89
N SER A 44 20.15 5.98 23.92
CA SER A 44 19.58 5.46 25.19
C SER A 44 18.70 6.51 25.89
N ARG A 45 19.09 7.79 25.84
CA ARG A 45 18.26 8.90 26.35
C ARG A 45 16.99 9.08 25.53
N ALA A 46 17.09 9.00 24.20
CA ALA A 46 15.93 9.05 23.31
C ALA A 46 14.95 7.89 23.58
N LEU A 47 15.45 6.66 23.74
CA LEU A 47 14.63 5.52 24.13
C LEU A 47 13.96 5.69 25.49
N LYS A 48 14.64 6.28 26.48
CA LYS A 48 14.02 6.60 27.78
C LYS A 48 12.86 7.59 27.62
N ARG A 49 13.05 8.65 26.81
CA ARG A 49 11.99 9.63 26.52
C ARG A 49 10.82 8.97 25.80
N LEU A 50 11.08 8.15 24.79
CA LEU A 50 10.07 7.36 24.08
C LEU A 50 9.22 6.53 25.05
N ARG A 51 9.86 5.84 25.99
CA ARG A 51 9.14 5.05 27.01
C ARG A 51 8.22 5.90 27.87
N THR A 52 8.65 7.10 28.25
CA THR A 52 7.83 8.04 29.02
C THR A 52 6.70 8.64 28.17
N THR A 53 6.97 8.99 26.92
CA THR A 53 5.97 9.59 26.01
C THR A 53 4.84 8.63 25.71
N PHE A 54 5.17 7.36 25.47
CA PHE A 54 4.17 6.35 25.16
C PHE A 54 3.66 5.60 26.37
N ASP A 55 4.25 5.78 27.56
CA ASP A 55 3.95 4.96 28.74
C ASP A 55 3.99 3.45 28.41
N ASP A 56 5.13 3.02 27.87
CA ASP A 56 5.38 1.63 27.47
C ASP A 56 6.89 1.35 27.43
N PRO A 57 7.37 0.14 27.80
CA PRO A 57 8.80 -0.18 27.68
C PRO A 57 9.31 -0.24 26.23
N LEU A 58 8.41 -0.37 25.26
CA LEU A 58 8.57 -0.45 23.79
C LEU A 58 9.41 -1.62 23.29
N PHE A 59 10.49 -1.96 23.99
CA PHE A 59 11.37 -3.05 23.68
C PHE A 59 11.78 -3.79 24.95
N THR A 60 11.80 -5.10 24.86
CA THR A 60 12.43 -6.01 25.83
C THR A 60 13.79 -6.42 25.32
N ARG A 61 14.78 -6.49 26.22
CA ARG A 61 16.14 -6.90 25.86
C ARG A 61 16.28 -8.41 26.02
N VAL A 62 16.73 -9.08 24.97
CA VAL A 62 17.03 -10.51 24.93
C VAL A 62 18.46 -10.71 24.43
N ALA A 63 18.99 -11.93 24.53
CA ALA A 63 20.36 -12.24 24.08
C ALA A 63 20.61 -11.89 22.60
N SER A 64 19.60 -11.99 21.75
CA SER A 64 19.67 -11.69 20.32
C SER A 64 19.46 -10.21 19.96
N GLY A 65 19.14 -9.33 20.93
CA GLY A 65 18.92 -7.90 20.68
C GLY A 65 17.67 -7.34 21.36
N LEU A 66 16.93 -6.50 20.64
CA LEU A 66 15.69 -5.89 21.10
C LEU A 66 14.48 -6.59 20.48
N VAL A 67 13.51 -6.94 21.31
CA VAL A 67 12.20 -7.47 20.87
C VAL A 67 11.13 -6.41 21.18
N PRO A 68 10.39 -5.94 20.16
CA PRO A 68 9.34 -4.93 20.36
C PRO A 68 8.17 -5.48 21.17
N THR A 69 7.52 -4.62 21.96
CA THR A 69 6.26 -4.92 22.63
C THR A 69 5.09 -4.92 21.64
N PRO A 70 3.91 -5.48 22.00
CA PRO A 70 2.72 -5.35 21.17
C PRO A 70 2.37 -3.89 20.84
N LYS A 71 2.57 -2.98 21.79
CA LYS A 71 2.35 -1.54 21.60
C LYS A 71 3.35 -0.94 20.62
N ALA A 72 4.62 -1.31 20.69
CA ALA A 72 5.62 -0.86 19.71
C ALA A 72 5.31 -1.35 18.29
N LEU A 73 4.80 -2.57 18.13
CA LEU A 73 4.33 -3.09 16.84
C LEU A 73 3.12 -2.33 16.30
N GLN A 74 2.15 -1.99 17.16
CA GLN A 74 1.02 -1.14 16.77
C GLN A 74 1.49 0.26 16.33
N LEU A 75 2.45 0.84 17.04
CA LEU A 75 3.06 2.12 16.67
C LEU A 75 3.82 2.03 15.34
N GLU A 76 4.50 0.91 15.07
CA GLU A 76 5.18 0.68 13.78
C GLU A 76 4.22 0.79 12.58
N THR A 77 3.01 0.22 12.70
CA THR A 77 1.99 0.34 11.65
C THR A 77 1.53 1.80 11.48
N GLN A 78 1.35 2.55 12.57
CA GLN A 78 0.96 3.97 12.48
C GLN A 78 2.09 4.84 11.91
N LEU A 79 3.34 4.60 12.31
CA LEU A 79 4.51 5.33 11.85
C LEU A 79 4.75 5.18 10.35
N ARG A 80 4.43 4.00 9.77
CA ARG A 80 4.49 3.78 8.32
C ARG A 80 3.63 4.75 7.52
N ASN A 81 2.53 5.25 8.09
CA ASN A 81 1.64 6.19 7.42
C ASN A 81 2.02 7.65 7.72
N VAL A 82 2.52 7.94 8.92
CA VAL A 82 2.80 9.33 9.35
C VAL A 82 4.17 9.83 8.90
N LEU A 83 5.22 9.00 8.98
CA LEU A 83 6.58 9.43 8.64
C LEU A 83 6.75 9.83 7.17
N PRO A 84 6.13 9.17 6.17
CA PRO A 84 6.16 9.65 4.80
C PRO A 84 5.55 11.04 4.63
N SER A 85 4.39 11.31 5.26
CA SER A 85 3.76 12.63 5.21
C SER A 85 4.63 13.70 5.87
N LEU A 86 5.25 13.39 7.02
CA LEU A 86 6.21 14.30 7.66
C LEU A 86 7.42 14.55 6.76
N ARG A 87 7.95 13.51 6.10
CA ARG A 87 9.04 13.68 5.11
C ARG A 87 8.63 14.66 4.02
N THR A 88 7.45 14.53 3.43
CA THR A 88 6.96 15.44 2.38
C THR A 88 6.87 16.90 2.85
N ILE A 89 6.56 17.15 4.13
CA ILE A 89 6.52 18.52 4.69
C ILE A 89 7.92 19.13 4.78
N PHE A 90 8.91 18.33 5.16
CA PHE A 90 10.29 18.80 5.39
C PHE A 90 11.22 18.59 4.20
N SER A 91 10.78 17.85 3.18
CA SER A 91 11.53 17.62 1.95
C SER A 91 10.98 18.51 0.83
N GLU A 92 11.76 19.47 0.37
CA GLU A 92 11.57 20.11 -0.95
C GLU A 92 11.97 19.18 -2.11
N GLN A 93 12.08 17.87 -1.87
CA GLN A 93 12.44 16.94 -2.94
C GLN A 93 11.23 16.77 -3.86
N SER A 94 11.37 17.33 -5.05
CA SER A 94 10.60 16.91 -6.21
C SER A 94 10.72 15.38 -6.34
N PHE A 95 9.59 14.72 -6.60
CA PHE A 95 9.61 13.31 -6.92
C PHE A 95 10.43 13.12 -8.21
N ILE A 96 11.57 12.45 -8.11
CA ILE A 96 12.41 12.08 -9.25
C ILE A 96 12.16 10.60 -9.55
N PRO A 97 11.37 10.25 -10.58
CA PRO A 97 10.99 8.86 -10.87
C PRO A 97 12.21 7.94 -11.02
N LYS A 98 13.29 8.45 -11.65
CA LYS A 98 14.52 7.70 -11.90
C LYS A 98 15.28 7.27 -10.65
N GLU A 99 15.10 7.96 -9.53
CA GLU A 99 15.77 7.67 -8.25
C GLU A 99 14.85 6.95 -7.26
N CYS A 100 13.57 6.78 -7.60
CA CYS A 100 12.56 6.20 -6.72
C CYS A 100 12.84 4.71 -6.48
N LYS A 101 13.06 4.34 -5.21
CA LYS A 101 13.27 2.95 -4.77
C LYS A 101 12.06 2.39 -4.01
N LEU A 102 10.90 3.02 -4.16
CA LEU A 102 9.68 2.59 -3.47
C LEU A 102 9.13 1.30 -4.09
N THR A 103 8.39 0.58 -3.28
CA THR A 103 7.58 -0.54 -3.73
C THR A 103 6.13 -0.09 -3.77
N PHE A 104 5.49 -0.19 -4.92
CA PHE A 104 4.07 0.09 -5.09
C PHE A 104 3.28 -1.21 -5.15
N SER A 105 2.25 -1.32 -4.33
CA SER A 105 1.35 -2.46 -4.30
C SER A 105 0.08 -2.16 -5.08
N ILE A 106 -0.23 -3.00 -6.07
CA ILE A 106 -1.36 -2.82 -6.99
C ILE A 106 -2.30 -4.01 -6.86
N SER A 107 -3.56 -3.77 -6.51
CA SER A 107 -4.62 -4.78 -6.52
C SER A 107 -5.38 -4.73 -7.85
N LEU A 108 -5.42 -5.83 -8.58
CA LEU A 108 -6.09 -5.88 -9.89
C LEU A 108 -6.53 -7.31 -10.27
N PRO A 109 -7.57 -7.46 -11.09
CA PRO A 109 -7.94 -8.76 -11.64
C PRO A 109 -6.83 -9.35 -12.52
N THR A 110 -6.61 -10.67 -12.47
CA THR A 110 -5.51 -11.35 -13.19
C THR A 110 -5.52 -11.10 -14.70
N PHE A 111 -6.70 -11.04 -15.32
CA PHE A 111 -6.82 -10.79 -16.76
C PHE A 111 -6.43 -9.35 -17.13
N ILE A 112 -6.71 -8.37 -16.25
CA ILE A 112 -6.25 -6.99 -16.42
C ILE A 112 -4.74 -6.91 -16.23
N SER A 113 -4.19 -7.59 -15.22
CA SER A 113 -2.74 -7.70 -15.04
C SER A 113 -2.04 -8.20 -16.30
N SER A 114 -2.54 -9.32 -16.84
CA SER A 114 -1.97 -9.94 -18.05
C SER A 114 -1.96 -9.01 -19.26
N ALA A 115 -2.96 -8.12 -19.38
CA ALA A 115 -3.06 -7.15 -20.46
C ALA A 115 -2.21 -5.88 -20.21
N LEU A 116 -2.10 -5.42 -18.96
CA LEU A 116 -1.55 -4.11 -18.59
C LEU A 116 -0.07 -4.17 -18.16
N MET A 117 0.31 -5.16 -17.36
CA MET A 117 1.63 -5.20 -16.74
C MET A 117 2.79 -5.21 -17.73
N PRO A 118 2.74 -5.93 -18.88
CA PRO A 118 3.84 -5.90 -19.84
C PRO A 118 4.18 -4.50 -20.37
N SER A 119 3.17 -3.71 -20.72
CA SER A 119 3.36 -2.34 -21.22
C SER A 119 3.80 -1.39 -20.11
N LEU A 120 3.23 -1.52 -18.91
CA LEU A 120 3.62 -0.74 -17.74
C LEU A 120 5.09 -1.02 -17.36
N MET A 121 5.50 -2.28 -17.26
CA MET A 121 6.88 -2.64 -16.89
C MET A 121 7.88 -2.12 -17.93
N ARG A 122 7.53 -2.17 -19.22
CA ARG A 122 8.35 -1.58 -20.28
C ARG A 122 8.53 -0.08 -20.08
N GLN A 123 7.47 0.65 -19.76
CA GLN A 123 7.58 2.09 -19.51
C GLN A 123 8.36 2.41 -18.23
N LEU A 124 8.07 1.72 -17.13
CA LEU A 124 8.79 1.89 -15.86
C LEU A 124 10.28 1.57 -15.98
N SER A 125 10.67 0.62 -16.83
CA SER A 125 12.09 0.31 -17.08
C SER A 125 12.89 1.50 -17.63
N CYS A 126 12.22 2.46 -18.29
CA CYS A 126 12.84 3.69 -18.78
C CYS A 126 12.69 4.85 -17.80
N ASP A 127 11.48 5.02 -17.27
CA ASP A 127 11.09 6.23 -16.53
C ASP A 127 11.44 6.14 -15.05
N ALA A 128 11.34 4.95 -14.45
CA ALA A 128 11.53 4.71 -13.03
C ALA A 128 12.15 3.32 -12.76
N PRO A 129 13.39 3.05 -13.23
CA PRO A 129 13.98 1.69 -13.25
C PRO A 129 14.25 1.06 -11.88
N LEU A 130 14.12 1.82 -10.79
CA LEU A 130 14.44 1.39 -9.44
C LEU A 130 13.21 1.07 -8.59
N VAL A 131 12.00 1.27 -9.12
CA VAL A 131 10.76 0.96 -8.41
C VAL A 131 10.48 -0.53 -8.44
N ASN A 132 9.84 -1.04 -7.39
CA ASN A 132 9.29 -2.38 -7.37
C ASN A 132 7.77 -2.32 -7.47
N ILE A 133 7.17 -3.25 -8.21
CA ILE A 133 5.72 -3.42 -8.26
C ILE A 133 5.39 -4.76 -7.60
N VAL A 134 4.42 -4.75 -6.69
CA VAL A 134 3.85 -5.96 -6.08
C VAL A 134 2.40 -6.05 -6.50
N GLU A 135 2.05 -7.15 -7.16
CA GLU A 135 0.65 -7.43 -7.50
C GLU A 135 -0.04 -8.16 -6.35
N GLN A 136 -1.27 -7.74 -6.07
CA GLN A 136 -2.19 -8.43 -5.17
C GLN A 136 -3.46 -8.82 -5.93
N PRO A 137 -4.13 -9.93 -5.56
CA PRO A 137 -5.44 -10.27 -6.10
C PRO A 137 -6.43 -9.11 -5.96
N ALA A 138 -7.40 -9.04 -6.88
CA ALA A 138 -8.43 -8.00 -6.86
C ALA A 138 -9.28 -8.14 -5.60
N LYS A 139 -9.41 -7.05 -4.84
CA LYS A 139 -10.26 -7.02 -3.65
C LYS A 139 -11.69 -6.60 -3.96
N ALA A 140 -12.69 -7.24 -3.34
CA ALA A 140 -14.10 -6.84 -3.49
C ALA A 140 -14.34 -5.43 -2.94
N ASN A 141 -13.66 -5.07 -1.86
CA ASN A 141 -13.64 -3.73 -1.31
C ASN A 141 -12.19 -3.26 -1.08
N PRO A 142 -11.55 -2.64 -2.08
CA PRO A 142 -10.15 -2.21 -1.96
C PRO A 142 -9.99 -0.96 -1.07
N PHE A 143 -11.07 -0.22 -0.81
CA PHE A 143 -11.00 1.10 -0.17
C PHE A 143 -10.43 1.05 1.25
N THR A 144 -10.80 0.05 2.04
CA THR A 144 -10.23 -0.13 3.38
C THR A 144 -8.73 -0.48 3.33
N ALA A 145 -8.31 -1.27 2.34
CA ALA A 145 -6.91 -1.62 2.16
C ALA A 145 -6.08 -0.40 1.71
N ILE A 146 -6.64 0.48 0.87
CA ILE A 146 -6.05 1.77 0.50
C ILE A 146 -5.91 2.67 1.72
N ASP A 147 -7.00 2.87 2.49
CA ASP A 147 -6.99 3.71 3.70
C ASP A 147 -5.93 3.24 4.74
N GLN A 148 -5.67 1.93 4.80
CA GLN A 148 -4.68 1.33 5.70
C GLN A 148 -3.26 1.31 5.14
N GLY A 149 -3.04 1.73 3.89
CA GLY A 149 -1.74 1.67 3.22
C GLY A 149 -1.26 0.25 2.90
N GLN A 150 -2.17 -0.72 2.80
CA GLN A 150 -1.85 -2.09 2.41
C GLN A 150 -1.71 -2.25 0.90
N ILE A 151 -2.40 -1.40 0.14
CA ILE A 151 -2.29 -1.27 -1.32
C ILE A 151 -2.25 0.22 -1.66
N ASP A 152 -1.49 0.57 -2.70
CA ASP A 152 -1.37 1.94 -3.19
C ASP A 152 -2.40 2.23 -4.30
N PHE A 153 -2.65 1.22 -5.15
CA PHE A 153 -3.57 1.33 -6.28
C PHE A 153 -4.51 0.13 -6.34
N ALA A 154 -5.73 0.36 -6.84
CA ALA A 154 -6.71 -0.67 -7.09
C ALA A 154 -7.39 -0.48 -8.44
N PHE A 155 -7.48 -1.56 -9.21
CA PHE A 155 -8.35 -1.65 -10.38
C PHE A 155 -9.68 -2.23 -9.96
N HIS A 156 -10.75 -1.46 -10.13
CA HIS A 156 -12.08 -1.84 -9.71
C HIS A 156 -13.12 -1.41 -10.73
N TYR A 157 -14.18 -2.21 -10.87
CA TYR A 157 -15.22 -2.02 -11.90
C TYR A 157 -16.19 -0.88 -11.58
N SER A 158 -16.27 -0.47 -10.31
CA SER A 158 -17.07 0.68 -9.88
C SER A 158 -16.21 1.74 -9.22
N ALA A 159 -16.47 3.01 -9.50
CA ALA A 159 -15.85 4.11 -8.78
C ALA A 159 -16.25 4.08 -7.29
N SER A 160 -15.44 4.70 -6.43
CA SER A 160 -15.86 4.93 -5.05
C SER A 160 -17.09 5.84 -5.02
N ASN A 161 -18.09 5.48 -4.21
CA ASN A 161 -19.22 6.37 -3.92
C ASN A 161 -18.83 7.53 -2.97
N THR A 162 -17.56 7.66 -2.62
CA THR A 162 -17.06 8.69 -1.70
C THR A 162 -15.98 9.55 -2.37
N LYS A 163 -15.90 10.83 -1.99
CA LYS A 163 -14.84 11.75 -2.46
C LYS A 163 -13.48 11.51 -1.81
N ARG A 164 -13.35 10.54 -0.90
CA ARG A 164 -12.11 10.24 -0.18
C ARG A 164 -11.07 9.56 -1.07
N PHE A 165 -11.52 8.84 -2.10
CA PHE A 165 -10.65 8.15 -3.04
C PHE A 165 -10.71 8.85 -4.38
N ILE A 166 -9.55 9.05 -4.98
CA ILE A 166 -9.45 9.53 -6.36
C ILE A 166 -9.59 8.31 -7.25
N SER A 167 -10.53 8.35 -8.17
CA SER A 167 -10.73 7.30 -9.17
C SER A 167 -10.63 7.92 -10.55
N GLN A 168 -9.98 7.19 -11.46
CA GLN A 168 -9.88 7.56 -12.87
C GLN A 168 -10.41 6.39 -13.70
N GLU A 169 -11.24 6.69 -14.70
CA GLU A 169 -11.68 5.70 -15.67
C GLU A 169 -10.51 5.40 -16.63
N ILE A 170 -10.11 4.13 -16.69
CA ILE A 170 -8.98 3.67 -17.52
C ILE A 170 -9.49 2.94 -18.76
N GLY A 171 -10.73 2.43 -18.73
CA GLY A 171 -11.38 1.79 -19.86
C GLY A 171 -12.63 1.04 -19.48
N THR A 172 -13.24 0.40 -20.49
CA THR A 172 -14.47 -0.39 -20.35
C THR A 172 -14.20 -1.82 -20.78
N ILE A 173 -14.82 -2.77 -20.09
CA ILE A 173 -14.75 -4.19 -20.42
C ILE A 173 -16.16 -4.62 -20.83
N PHE A 174 -16.26 -5.29 -21.96
CA PHE A 174 -17.52 -5.84 -22.45
C PHE A 174 -17.52 -7.35 -22.28
N PRO A 175 -18.64 -7.95 -21.82
CA PRO A 175 -18.79 -9.39 -21.88
C PRO A 175 -18.68 -9.86 -23.33
N GLN A 176 -17.91 -10.91 -23.55
CA GLN A 176 -17.73 -11.54 -24.86
C GLN A 176 -18.27 -12.96 -24.80
N LEU A 177 -18.97 -13.38 -25.86
CA LEU A 177 -19.40 -14.75 -26.05
C LEU A 177 -18.37 -15.47 -26.91
N PHE A 178 -17.91 -16.62 -26.45
CA PHE A 178 -17.05 -17.51 -27.23
C PHE A 178 -17.84 -18.74 -27.61
N ASP A 179 -17.70 -19.17 -28.86
CA ASP A 179 -18.43 -20.31 -29.40
C ASP A 179 -17.57 -21.08 -30.40
N ARG A 180 -18.00 -22.28 -30.78
CA ARG A 180 -17.38 -23.03 -31.88
C ARG A 180 -17.71 -22.36 -33.22
N ASP A 181 -16.79 -22.42 -34.18
CA ASP A 181 -16.88 -21.72 -35.47
C ASP A 181 -18.22 -21.93 -36.22
N GLU A 182 -18.85 -23.09 -36.07
CA GLU A 182 -20.11 -23.45 -36.75
C GLU A 182 -21.33 -23.46 -35.81
N HIS A 183 -21.33 -22.65 -34.76
CA HIS A 183 -22.47 -22.60 -33.84
C HIS A 183 -23.66 -21.83 -34.43
N PRO A 184 -24.91 -22.31 -34.25
CA PRO A 184 -26.10 -21.64 -34.79
C PRO A 184 -26.22 -20.18 -34.35
N LEU A 185 -25.75 -19.82 -33.15
CA LEU A 185 -25.78 -18.44 -32.66
C LEU A 185 -24.93 -17.48 -33.50
N LEU A 186 -23.88 -17.95 -34.18
CA LEU A 186 -22.99 -17.13 -35.01
C LEU A 186 -23.58 -16.79 -36.38
N THR A 187 -24.70 -17.43 -36.79
CA THR A 187 -25.36 -17.14 -38.07
C THR A 187 -26.22 -15.89 -38.05
N SER A 188 -26.53 -15.36 -36.86
CA SER A 188 -27.37 -14.18 -36.69
C SER A 188 -26.52 -12.93 -36.48
N THR A 189 -26.76 -11.87 -37.26
CA THR A 189 -26.06 -10.57 -37.14
C THR A 189 -26.44 -9.77 -35.89
N SER A 190 -27.49 -10.17 -35.16
CA SER A 190 -27.91 -9.57 -33.90
C SER A 190 -28.38 -10.66 -32.95
N LEU A 191 -27.61 -10.88 -31.89
CA LEU A 191 -27.90 -11.86 -30.84
C LEU A 191 -28.68 -11.21 -29.71
N LYS A 192 -29.80 -11.82 -29.31
CA LYS A 192 -30.53 -11.45 -28.09
C LYS A 192 -30.16 -12.37 -26.93
N VAL A 193 -30.22 -11.82 -25.70
CA VAL A 193 -29.89 -12.57 -24.48
C VAL A 193 -30.76 -13.82 -24.34
N GLU A 194 -32.04 -13.74 -24.68
CA GLU A 194 -32.97 -14.88 -24.60
C GLU A 194 -32.51 -16.06 -25.46
N GLN A 195 -32.00 -15.78 -26.66
CA GLN A 195 -31.51 -16.81 -27.59
C GLN A 195 -30.21 -17.46 -27.08
N ILE A 196 -29.36 -16.70 -26.38
CA ILE A 196 -28.14 -17.21 -25.76
C ILE A 196 -28.50 -18.18 -24.62
N LEU A 197 -29.54 -17.84 -23.84
CA LEU A 197 -30.02 -18.64 -22.70
C LEU A 197 -30.71 -19.96 -23.11
N GLU A 198 -31.05 -20.14 -24.39
CA GLU A 198 -31.57 -21.42 -24.91
C GLU A 198 -30.49 -22.51 -24.98
N TYR A 199 -29.21 -22.16 -24.88
CA TYR A 199 -28.08 -23.08 -24.96
C TYR A 199 -27.41 -23.27 -23.59
N PRO A 200 -26.73 -24.41 -23.34
CA PRO A 200 -25.90 -24.57 -22.15
C PRO A 200 -24.77 -23.54 -22.11
N LEU A 201 -24.63 -22.83 -20.99
CA LEU A 201 -23.62 -21.80 -20.80
C LEU A 201 -22.60 -22.22 -19.75
N ILE A 202 -21.32 -22.05 -20.08
CA ILE A 202 -20.23 -22.12 -19.12
C ILE A 202 -19.81 -20.69 -18.83
N GLY A 203 -20.10 -20.21 -17.62
CA GLY A 203 -19.68 -18.90 -17.16
C GLY A 203 -18.29 -18.95 -16.52
N MET A 204 -17.43 -18.01 -16.88
CA MET A 204 -16.22 -17.73 -16.12
C MET A 204 -16.55 -16.65 -15.08
N VAL A 205 -16.56 -17.03 -13.80
CA VAL A 205 -16.67 -16.06 -12.71
C VAL A 205 -15.29 -15.51 -12.45
N VAL A 206 -15.08 -14.25 -12.83
CA VAL A 206 -13.81 -13.57 -12.57
C VAL A 206 -13.88 -12.97 -11.16
N GLU A 207 -13.24 -13.66 -10.22
CA GLU A 207 -12.98 -13.31 -8.81
C GLU A 207 -13.81 -12.15 -8.26
N GLN A 208 -14.93 -12.50 -7.63
CA GLN A 208 -15.43 -11.74 -6.49
C GLN A 208 -14.80 -12.35 -5.24
N ASP A 209 -13.97 -11.59 -4.55
CA ASP A 209 -13.53 -11.87 -3.18
C ASP A 209 -14.76 -12.31 -2.36
N ARG A 210 -14.68 -13.51 -1.78
CA ARG A 210 -15.65 -14.01 -0.80
C ARG A 210 -15.35 -13.46 0.59
#